data_AF-A0A1C7H3B9-F1
#
_entry.id   AF-A0A1C7H3B9-F1
#
_cell.length_a   1.000
_cell.length_b   1.000
_cell.length_c   1.000
_cell.angle_alpha   90.00
_cell.angle_beta   90.00
_cell.angle_gamma   90.00
#
_symmetry.space_group_name_H-M   'P 1'
#
loop_
_entity.id
_entity.type
_entity.pdbx_description
1 polymer ?
#
loop_
_entity_poly.entity_id
_entity_poly.type
_entity_poly.pdbx_seq_one_letter_code
_entity_poly.pdbx_strand_id
1 'polypeptide(L)'
;MNTTLRNAFKKAEDKHRESIIALQAIDKHLAFSGFRGNEPKISMAAGDDILLVWQCKEMDKETIIEIMESRGYITPDDFVGVFD
;
A
#
# COMPACT_ATOMS: atom_id res chain seq x y z
N MET A 1 -36.17 10.17 -13.99
CA MET A 1 -35.43 8.98 -13.50
C MET A 1 -34.64 9.39 -12.27
N ASN A 2 -34.83 8.76 -11.11
CA ASN A 2 -34.06 9.10 -9.90
C ASN A 2 -32.60 8.62 -10.09
N THR A 3 -31.67 9.57 -10.21
CA THR A 3 -30.24 9.30 -10.44
C THR A 3 -29.39 9.44 -9.18
N THR A 4 -30.00 9.77 -8.04
CA THR A 4 -29.29 10.06 -6.78
C THR A 4 -28.38 8.92 -6.34
N LEU A 5 -28.88 7.66 -6.39
CA LEU A 5 -28.08 6.49 -6.03
C LEU A 5 -26.90 6.27 -6.99
N ARG A 6 -27.12 6.40 -8.30
CA ARG A 6 -26.06 6.28 -9.31
C ARG A 6 -24.96 7.32 -9.13
N ASN A 7 -25.35 8.56 -8.83
CA ASN A 7 -24.41 9.65 -8.55
C ASN A 7 -23.61 9.39 -7.27
N ALA A 8 -24.24 8.82 -6.23
CA ALA A 8 -23.56 8.44 -5.00
C ALA A 8 -22.51 7.35 -5.23
N PHE A 9 -22.84 6.29 -6.00
CA PHE A 9 -21.88 5.25 -6.38
C PHE A 9 -20.71 5.83 -7.17
N LYS A 10 -20.98 6.64 -8.20
CA LYS A 10 -19.93 7.29 -9.00
C LYS A 10 -18.99 8.13 -8.13
N LYS A 11 -19.54 8.90 -7.18
CA LYS A 11 -18.73 9.70 -6.25
C LYS A 11 -17.83 8.82 -5.37
N ALA A 12 -18.33 7.67 -4.90
CA ALA A 12 -17.53 6.72 -4.14
C ALA A 12 -16.40 6.10 -5.00
N GLU A 13 -16.70 5.68 -6.23
CA GLU A 13 -15.72 5.15 -7.19
C GLU A 13 -14.64 6.18 -7.52
N ASP A 14 -15.01 7.45 -7.72
CA ASP A 14 -14.06 8.53 -7.99
C ASP A 14 -13.13 8.77 -6.80
N LYS A 15 -13.65 8.76 -5.56
CA LYS A 15 -12.82 8.86 -4.35
C LYS A 15 -11.92 7.65 -4.13
N HIS A 16 -12.39 6.45 -4.43
CA HIS A 16 -11.55 5.27 -4.40
C HIS A 16 -10.45 5.31 -5.46
N ARG A 17 -10.72 5.86 -6.65
CA ARG A 17 -9.69 6.08 -7.68
C ARG A 17 -8.65 7.10 -7.22
N GLU A 18 -9.07 8.20 -6.61
CA GLU A 18 -8.16 9.19 -6.01
C GLU A 18 -7.25 8.52 -4.95
N SER A 19 -7.78 7.65 -4.08
CA SER A 19 -6.97 6.94 -3.09
C SER A 19 -5.97 5.97 -3.71
N ILE A 20 -6.36 5.24 -4.76
CA ILE A 20 -5.43 4.36 -5.51
C ILE A 20 -4.28 5.18 -6.12
N ILE A 21 -4.58 6.35 -6.70
CA ILE A 21 -3.55 7.22 -7.28
C ILE A 21 -2.58 7.72 -6.20
N ALA A 22 -3.09 8.06 -5.01
CA ALA A 22 -2.25 8.47 -3.88
C ALA A 22 -1.33 7.32 -3.41
N LEU A 23 -1.85 6.09 -3.31
CA LEU A 23 -1.05 4.90 -3.00
C LEU A 23 0.04 4.64 -4.05
N GLN A 24 -0.29 4.74 -5.34
CA GLN A 24 0.69 4.63 -6.43
C GLN A 24 1.75 5.72 -6.39
N ALA A 25 1.43 6.91 -5.85
CA ALA A 25 2.43 7.95 -5.67
C ALA A 25 3.44 7.57 -4.59
N ILE A 26 3.00 6.94 -3.49
CA ILE A 26 3.89 6.39 -2.45
C ILE A 26 4.77 5.28 -3.04
N ASP A 27 4.17 4.36 -3.81
CA ASP A 27 4.87 3.21 -4.42
C ASP A 27 6.08 3.64 -5.28
N LYS A 28 6.00 4.79 -5.96
CA LYS A 28 7.12 5.37 -6.74
C LYS A 28 8.33 5.77 -5.91
N HIS A 29 8.16 5.95 -4.60
CA HIS A 29 9.24 6.28 -3.67
C HIS A 29 9.83 5.02 -3.01
N LEU A 30 9.21 3.86 -3.19
CA LEU A 30 9.71 2.60 -2.65
C LEU A 30 10.74 1.99 -3.61
N ALA A 31 11.79 1.40 -3.04
CA ALA A 31 12.77 0.63 -3.79
C ALA A 31 12.82 -0.79 -3.21
N PHE A 32 12.84 -1.78 -4.09
CA PHE A 32 12.79 -3.20 -3.73
C PHE A 32 14.04 -3.93 -4.22
N SER A 33 14.59 -4.81 -3.39
CA SER A 33 15.73 -5.65 -3.74
C SER A 33 15.47 -7.11 -3.35
N GLY A 34 15.81 -8.06 -4.23
CA GLY A 34 15.73 -9.49 -3.94
C GLY A 34 14.37 -10.16 -4.17
N PHE A 35 13.33 -9.44 -4.58
CA PHE A 35 11.96 -9.97 -4.75
C PHE A 35 11.69 -10.78 -6.03
N ARG A 36 12.64 -10.86 -6.97
CA ARG A 36 12.59 -11.70 -8.18
C ARG A 36 11.27 -11.61 -8.98
N GLY A 37 10.72 -10.40 -9.13
CA GLY A 37 9.48 -10.14 -9.87
C GLY A 37 8.18 -10.41 -9.10
N ASN A 38 8.29 -10.74 -7.80
CA ASN A 38 7.17 -10.82 -6.88
C ASN A 38 7.31 -9.71 -5.83
N GLU A 39 7.24 -8.46 -6.27
CA GLU A 39 7.43 -7.29 -5.41
C GLU A 39 6.22 -7.08 -4.48
N PRO A 40 6.44 -6.52 -3.28
CA PRO A 40 5.35 -6.14 -2.39
C PRO A 40 4.44 -5.08 -3.01
N LYS A 41 3.21 -4.97 -2.50
CA LYS A 41 2.26 -3.95 -2.93
C LYS A 41 1.79 -3.11 -1.77
N ILE A 42 1.78 -1.80 -1.95
CA ILE A 42 1.16 -0.90 -1.00
C ILE A 42 -0.36 -1.04 -1.06
N SER A 43 -0.99 -1.11 0.10
CA SER A 43 -2.43 -1.32 0.26
C SER A 43 -2.95 -0.49 1.42
N MET A 44 -4.26 -0.27 1.42
CA MET A 44 -4.98 0.32 2.54
C MET A 44 -5.81 -0.78 3.19
N ALA A 45 -5.59 -1.02 4.48
CA ALA A 45 -6.35 -1.98 5.27
C ALA A 45 -7.65 -1.36 5.81
N ALA A 46 -8.38 -2.11 6.63
CA ALA A 46 -9.61 -1.62 7.26
C ALA A 46 -9.31 -0.38 8.13
N GLY A 47 -10.18 0.63 8.05
CA GLY A 47 -9.91 1.94 8.64
C GLY A 47 -9.20 2.84 7.63
N ASP A 48 -7.93 3.13 7.91
CA ASP A 48 -7.08 4.04 7.13
C ASP A 48 -5.58 3.63 7.16
N ASP A 49 -5.28 2.43 7.67
CA ASP A 49 -3.90 1.94 7.78
C ASP A 49 -3.30 1.64 6.40
N ILE A 50 -2.15 2.26 6.12
CA ILE A 50 -1.35 1.98 4.92
C ILE A 50 -0.33 0.91 5.27
N LEU A 51 -0.36 -0.19 4.54
CA LEU A 51 0.51 -1.35 4.72
C LEU A 51 1.20 -1.70 3.42
N LEU A 52 2.38 -2.29 3.52
CA LEU A 52 3.06 -2.96 2.41
C LEU A 52 2.85 -4.47 2.55
N VAL A 53 2.30 -5.12 1.53
CA VAL A 53 1.87 -6.52 1.60
C VAL A 53 2.68 -7.38 0.64
N TRP A 54 3.22 -8.49 1.14
CA TRP A 54 3.96 -9.47 0.36
C TRP A 54 3.71 -10.90 0.87
N GLN A 55 3.19 -11.79 0.01
CA GLN A 55 2.94 -13.20 0.36
C GLN A 55 2.19 -13.41 1.69
N CYS A 56 1.09 -12.68 1.90
CA CYS A 56 0.29 -12.69 3.13
C CYS A 56 1.02 -12.17 4.39
N LYS A 57 2.19 -11.56 4.22
CA LYS A 57 2.86 -10.79 5.26
C LYS A 57 2.59 -9.32 5.04
N GLU A 58 2.43 -8.58 6.12
CA GLU A 58 2.18 -7.14 6.09
C GLU A 58 3.34 -6.43 6.79
N MET A 59 3.58 -5.19 6.41
CA MET A 59 4.54 -4.28 7.02
C MET A 59 3.84 -2.94 7.20
N ASP A 60 3.88 -2.39 8.40
CA ASP A 60 3.19 -1.14 8.73
C ASP A 60 3.95 0.09 8.21
N LYS A 61 3.21 1.20 8.12
CA LYS A 61 3.71 2.49 7.65
C LYS A 61 4.98 2.96 8.36
N GLU A 62 5.07 2.84 9.69
CA GLU A 62 6.25 3.34 10.43
C GLU A 62 7.48 2.49 10.10
N THR A 63 7.33 1.17 10.04
CA THR A 63 8.42 0.26 9.63
C THR A 63 8.88 0.52 8.18
N ILE A 64 7.96 0.78 7.25
CA ILE A 64 8.29 1.14 5.86
C ILE A 64 9.15 2.41 5.84
N ILE A 65 8.74 3.45 6.58
CA ILE A 65 9.46 4.73 6.64
C ILE A 65 10.85 4.52 7.22
N GLU A 66 10.97 3.81 8.36
CA GLU A 66 12.25 3.56 9.01
C GLU A 66 13.24 2.84 8.10
N ILE A 67 12.82 1.80 7.38
CA ILE A 67 13.69 1.06 6.45
C ILE A 67 14.09 1.93 5.26
N MET A 68 13.13 2.67 4.69
CA MET A 68 13.40 3.54 3.54
C MET A 68 14.31 4.71 3.90
N GLU A 69 14.18 5.30 5.09
CA GLU A 69 15.07 6.39 5.55
C GLU A 69 16.45 5.89 5.96
N SER A 70 16.55 4.70 6.56
CA SER A 70 17.82 4.16 7.05
C SER A 70 18.67 3.48 5.97
N ARG A 71 18.04 2.73 5.05
CA ARG A 71 18.71 1.88 4.07
C ARG A 71 18.35 2.20 2.62
N GLY A 72 17.19 2.82 2.37
CA GLY A 72 16.76 3.24 1.04
C GLY A 72 16.16 2.14 0.16
N TYR A 73 16.01 0.91 0.66
CA TYR A 73 15.33 -0.18 -0.03
C TYR A 73 14.84 -1.26 0.94
N ILE A 74 13.77 -1.97 0.55
CA ILE A 74 13.16 -3.09 1.26
C ILE A 74 13.57 -4.41 0.57
N THR A 75 13.69 -5.47 1.35
CA THR A 75 14.06 -6.84 0.99
C THR A 75 13.08 -7.85 1.58
N PRO A 76 13.06 -9.10 1.09
CA PRO A 76 12.26 -10.18 1.67
C PRO A 76 12.49 -10.40 3.17
N ASP A 77 13.71 -10.18 3.65
CA ASP A 77 14.08 -10.43 5.05
C ASP A 77 13.43 -9.42 6.01
N ASP A 78 13.04 -8.23 5.53
CA ASP A 78 12.36 -7.24 6.36
C ASP A 78 10.91 -7.61 6.67
N PHE A 79 10.33 -8.58 5.94
CA PHE A 79 9.02 -9.15 6.26
C PHE A 79 9.12 -10.29 7.29
N VAL A 80 10.34 -10.63 7.77
CA VAL A 80 10.56 -11.65 8.79
C VAL A 80 10.51 -10.97 10.17
N GLY A 81 9.37 -11.09 10.86
CA GLY A 81 9.18 -10.57 12.23
C GLY A 81 7.98 -9.65 12.44
N VAL A 82 7.14 -9.40 11.41
CA VAL A 82 6.04 -8.43 11.54
C VAL A 82 4.80 -8.98 12.26
N PHE A 83 4.70 -10.29 12.50
CA PHE A 83 3.71 -10.87 13.42
C PHE A 83 4.27 -12.13 14.09
N ASP A 84 4.81 -11.97 15.30
CA ASP A 84 4.72 -12.95 16.38
C ASP A 84 3.77 -12.39 17.45
#